data_AF-A0A1G0CIK4-F1
#
_entry.id   AF-A0A1G0CIK4-F1
#
_cell.length_a   1.000
_cell.length_b   1.000
_cell.length_c   1.000
_cell.angle_alpha   90.00
_cell.angle_beta   90.00
_cell.angle_gamma   90.00
#
_symmetry.space_group_name_H-M   'P 1'
#
loop_
_entity.id
_entity.type
_entity.pdbx_description
1 polymer ?
#
loop_
_entity_poly.entity_id
_entity_poly.type
_entity_poly.pdbx_seq_one_letter_code
_entity_poly.pdbx_strand_id
1 'polypeptide(L)'
;MNRIKQYWSKQFEALSARSLRIFGVILVGLLLYLGCFSGKMINVFYLIPLVLPLAGIFYLPVLRLCYAFLMLVTFPISYVMSYLVLGIVFLLIVTPIALIRRKKMTAGWMASQTKIDLSKMHE
;
A
#
# COMPACT_ATOMS: atom_id res chain seq x y z
N MET A 1 5.98 25.75 0.24
CA MET A 1 7.09 24.81 0.53
C MET A 1 7.26 24.48 2.02
N ASN A 2 6.96 25.39 2.97
CA ASN A 2 7.14 25.14 4.42
C ASN A 2 6.23 24.07 5.06
N ARG A 3 5.01 23.84 4.54
CA ARG A 3 4.11 22.84 5.15
C ARG A 3 4.59 21.40 5.00
N ILE A 4 5.20 21.08 3.85
CA ILE A 4 5.71 19.73 3.57
C ILE A 4 6.82 19.38 4.57
N LYS A 5 7.78 20.28 4.79
CA LYS A 5 8.84 20.09 5.80
C LYS A 5 8.28 19.81 7.21
N GLN A 6 7.21 20.50 7.62
CA GLN A 6 6.58 20.29 8.92
C GLN A 6 5.87 18.92 9.05
N TYR A 7 5.28 18.40 7.97
CA TYR A 7 4.69 17.05 7.99
C TYR A 7 5.76 15.97 8.13
N TRP A 8 6.85 16.09 7.38
CA TRP A 8 7.96 15.15 7.45
C TRP A 8 8.65 15.18 8.82
N SER A 9 8.91 16.36 9.40
CA SER A 9 9.56 16.44 10.72
C SER A 9 8.72 15.78 11.81
N LYS A 10 7.40 15.98 11.82
CA LYS A 10 6.48 15.35 12.78
C LYS A 10 6.39 13.83 12.61
N GLN A 11 6.43 13.33 11.37
CA GLN A 11 6.48 11.88 11.13
C GLN A 11 7.78 11.27 11.67
N PHE A 12 8.94 11.92 11.49
CA PHE A 12 10.21 11.42 12.02
C PHE A 12 10.33 11.54 13.55
N GLU A 13 9.65 12.50 14.18
CA GLU A 13 9.52 12.60 15.64
C GLU A 13 8.60 11.52 16.22
N ALA A 14 7.53 11.15 15.49
CA ALA A 14 6.62 10.08 15.89
C ALA A 14 7.24 8.68 15.78
N LEU A 15 8.33 8.51 15.02
CA LEU A 15 9.09 7.27 15.00
C LEU A 15 9.91 7.12 16.30
N SER A 16 9.27 6.46 17.26
CA SER A 16 9.90 5.93 18.47
C SER A 16 11.25 5.27 18.16
N ALA A 17 12.28 5.64 18.91
CA ALA A 17 13.61 5.04 18.82
C ALA A 17 13.58 3.50 18.91
N ARG A 18 12.58 2.94 19.61
CA ARG A 18 12.35 1.51 19.73
C ARG A 18 11.90 0.88 18.41
N SER A 19 10.92 1.48 17.74
CA SER A 19 10.41 1.00 16.45
C SER A 19 11.49 1.07 15.37
N LEU A 20 12.34 2.10 15.41
CA LEU A 20 13.45 2.25 14.48
C LEU A 20 14.49 1.12 14.66
N ARG A 21 14.84 0.78 15.91
CA ARG A 21 15.75 -0.34 16.20
C ARG A 21 15.16 -1.69 15.78
N ILE A 22 13.87 -1.92 16.04
CA ILE A 22 13.17 -3.13 15.60
C ILE A 22 13.23 -3.26 14.08
N PHE A 23 12.96 -2.17 13.35
CA PHE A 23 13.10 -2.14 11.89
C PHE A 23 14.53 -2.49 11.44
N GLY A 24 15.55 -1.91 12.07
CA GLY A 24 16.95 -2.24 11.78
C GLY A 24 17.27 -3.73 11.97
N VAL A 25 16.82 -4.33 13.07
CA VAL A 25 17.03 -5.76 13.36
C VAL A 25 16.30 -6.64 12.34
N ILE A 26 15.06 -6.32 11.99
CA ILE A 26 14.29 -7.04 10.97
C ILE A 26 14.97 -6.94 9.61
N LEU A 27 15.48 -5.77 9.24
CA LEU A 27 16.18 -5.55 7.98
C LEU A 27 17.47 -6.38 7.89
N VAL A 28 18.26 -6.43 8.98
CA VAL A 28 19.45 -7.30 9.06
C VAL A 28 19.04 -8.77 8.93
N GLY A 29 18.00 -9.20 9.64
CA GLY A 29 17.50 -10.58 9.57
C GLY A 29 17.05 -10.96 8.16
N LEU A 30 16.33 -10.07 7.48
CA LEU A 30 15.90 -10.27 6.10
C LEU A 30 17.09 -10.39 5.14
N LEU A 31 18.09 -9.52 5.27
CA LEU A 31 19.31 -9.57 4.45
C LEU A 31 20.12 -10.85 4.70
N LEU A 32 20.27 -11.27 5.96
CA LEU A 32 20.94 -12.53 6.30
C LEU A 32 20.19 -13.74 5.72
N TYR A 33 18.86 -13.75 5.82
CA TYR A 33 18.03 -14.81 5.26
C TYR A 33 18.20 -14.89 3.73
N LEU A 34 18.12 -13.76 3.05
CA LEU A 34 18.22 -13.67 1.60
C LEU A 34 19.65 -14.00 1.11
N GLY A 35 20.67 -13.66 1.89
CA GLY A 35 22.07 -14.04 1.63
C GLY A 35 22.32 -15.54 1.81
N CYS A 36 21.73 -16.15 2.83
CA CYS A 36 21.81 -17.61 3.06
C CYS A 36 21.14 -18.39 1.93
N PHE A 37 19.96 -17.93 1.48
CA PHE A 37 19.22 -18.58 0.39
C PHE A 37 19.90 -18.44 -0.97
N SER A 38 20.65 -17.36 -1.20
CA SER A 38 21.30 -17.13 -2.49
C SER A 38 22.52 -18.01 -2.74
N GLY A 39 23.05 -18.74 -1.74
CA GLY A 39 24.15 -19.72 -1.87
C GLY A 39 25.48 -19.16 -2.39
N LYS A 40 25.53 -17.88 -2.76
CA LYS A 40 26.72 -17.19 -3.25
C LYS A 40 27.44 -16.61 -2.05
N MET A 41 28.68 -17.06 -1.85
CA MET A 41 29.59 -16.44 -0.89
C MET A 41 29.55 -14.92 -1.05
N ILE A 42 29.37 -14.28 0.10
CA ILE A 42 29.20 -12.86 0.38
C ILE A 42 29.98 -12.02 -0.64
N ASN A 43 29.30 -11.63 -1.72
CA ASN A 43 29.88 -10.71 -2.69
C ASN A 43 30.00 -9.35 -2.00
N VAL A 44 31.03 -8.55 -2.30
CA VAL A 44 31.29 -7.27 -1.59
C VAL A 44 30.08 -6.32 -1.65
N PHE A 45 29.27 -6.44 -2.72
CA PHE A 45 28.00 -5.75 -2.88
C PHE A 45 26.93 -6.08 -1.83
N TYR A 46 26.99 -7.27 -1.20
CA TYR A 46 26.05 -7.71 -0.17
C TYR A 46 26.47 -7.28 1.24
N LEU A 47 27.77 -7.01 1.43
CA LEU A 47 28.33 -6.50 2.68
C LEU A 47 27.87 -5.07 2.96
N ILE A 48 27.79 -4.22 1.94
CA ILE A 48 27.39 -2.81 2.06
C ILE A 48 25.99 -2.65 2.71
N PRO A 49 24.91 -3.31 2.20
CA PRO A 49 23.59 -3.21 2.82
C PRO A 49 23.48 -3.93 4.16
N LEU A 50 24.44 -4.79 4.53
CA LEU A 50 24.49 -5.43 5.84
C LEU A 50 25.17 -4.55 6.89
N VAL A 51 26.24 -3.84 6.51
CA VAL A 51 27.00 -2.95 7.40
C VAL A 51 26.20 -1.69 7.73
N LEU A 52 25.41 -1.16 6.79
CA LEU A 52 24.55 0.02 7.01
C LEU A 52 23.57 -0.11 8.20
N PRO A 53 22.75 -1.17 8.30
CA PRO A 53 21.83 -1.34 9.42
C PRO A 53 22.56 -1.73 10.71
N LEU A 54 23.70 -2.44 10.64
CA LEU A 54 24.56 -2.67 11.82
C LEU A 54 25.10 -1.35 12.38
N ALA A 55 25.63 -0.47 11.53
CA ALA A 55 26.07 0.86 11.92
C ALA A 55 24.91 1.74 12.41
N GLY A 56 23.72 1.57 11.82
CA GLY A 56 22.50 2.29 12.20
C GLY A 56 21.93 1.89 13.57
N ILE A 57 22.30 0.74 14.13
CA ILE A 57 21.95 0.38 15.52
C ILE A 57 22.61 1.36 16.50
N PHE A 58 23.85 1.79 16.21
CA PHE A 58 24.58 2.77 17.02
C PHE A 58 24.24 4.22 16.62
N TYR A 59 23.98 4.48 15.34
CA TYR A 59 23.60 5.80 14.81
C TYR A 59 22.14 5.84 14.32
N LEU A 60 21.23 6.30 15.19
CA LEU A 60 19.83 6.54 14.85
C LEU A 60 19.58 7.40 13.59
N PRO A 61 20.32 8.51 13.32
CA PRO A 61 20.03 9.32 12.14
C PRO A 61 20.28 8.57 10.82
N VAL A 62 21.25 7.65 10.78
CA VAL A 62 21.50 6.80 9.60
C VAL A 62 20.35 5.83 9.37
N LEU A 63 19.82 5.25 10.45
CA LEU A 63 18.69 4.33 10.39
C LEU A 63 17.40 5.03 9.93
N ARG A 64 17.20 6.31 10.31
CA ARG A 64 16.10 7.15 9.80
C ARG A 64 16.20 7.39 8.30
N LEU A 65 17.41 7.65 7.80
CA LEU A 65 17.65 7.90 6.39
C LEU A 65 17.40 6.62 5.57
N CYS A 66 17.89 5.48 6.05
CA CYS A 66 17.65 4.18 5.42
C CYS A 66 16.15 3.82 5.39
N TYR A 67 15.44 4.07 6.49
CA TYR A 67 13.98 3.89 6.55
C TYR A 67 13.25 4.80 5.55
N ALA A 68 13.65 6.07 5.46
CA ALA A 68 13.06 7.02 4.50
C ALA A 68 13.27 6.58 3.04
N PHE A 69 14.46 6.10 2.70
CA PHE A 69 14.75 5.53 1.38
C PHE A 69 13.89 4.30 1.09
N LEU A 70 13.78 3.37 2.04
CA LEU A 70 12.95 2.18 1.87
C LEU A 70 11.48 2.56 1.71
N MET A 71 11.00 3.53 2.48
CA MET A 71 9.64 4.06 2.36
C MET A 71 9.40 4.70 0.98
N LEU A 72 10.38 5.45 0.47
CA LEU A 72 10.27 6.09 -0.84
C LEU A 72 10.17 5.07 -1.98
N VAL A 73 10.87 3.94 -1.87
CA VAL A 73 10.80 2.83 -2.84
C VAL A 73 9.52 2.01 -2.68
N THR A 74 9.08 1.75 -1.45
CA THR A 74 7.88 0.94 -1.18
C THR A 74 6.58 1.71 -1.41
N PHE A 75 6.60 3.04 -1.35
CA PHE A 75 5.44 3.89 -1.59
C PHE A 75 4.79 3.70 -2.98
N PRO A 76 5.53 3.78 -4.12
CA PRO A 76 4.92 3.53 -5.43
C PRO A 76 4.39 2.10 -5.54
N ILE A 77 5.08 1.13 -4.94
CA ILE A 77 4.66 -0.28 -4.94
C ILE A 77 3.34 -0.44 -4.19
N SER A 78 3.21 0.15 -3.00
CA SER A 78 1.99 0.07 -2.19
C SER A 78 0.82 0.82 -2.83
N TYR A 79 1.09 1.93 -3.50
CA TYR A 79 0.10 2.66 -4.29
C TYR A 79 -0.48 1.78 -5.39
N VAL A 80 0.38 1.18 -6.23
CA VAL A 80 -0.07 0.29 -7.32
C VAL A 80 -0.82 -0.91 -6.76
N MET A 81 -0.33 -1.55 -5.70
CA MET A 81 -0.99 -2.68 -5.07
C MET A 81 -2.38 -2.32 -4.52
N SER A 82 -2.57 -1.10 -4.02
CA SER A 82 -3.87 -0.65 -3.53
C SER A 82 -4.90 -0.60 -4.65
N TYR A 83 -4.55 -0.11 -5.85
CA TYR A 83 -5.44 -0.16 -7.02
C TYR A 83 -5.69 -1.58 -7.49
N LEU A 84 -4.66 -2.42 -7.46
CA LEU A 84 -4.77 -3.81 -7.87
C LEU A 84 -5.75 -4.58 -6.98
N VAL A 85 -5.61 -4.44 -5.66
CA VAL A 85 -6.54 -5.02 -4.68
C VAL A 85 -7.95 -4.46 -4.86
N LEU A 86 -8.09 -3.14 -5.04
CA LEU A 86 -9.39 -2.51 -5.27
C LEU A 86 -10.06 -3.05 -6.55
N GLY A 87 -9.29 -3.22 -7.63
CA GLY A 87 -9.76 -3.78 -8.89
C GLY A 87 -10.22 -5.23 -8.73
N ILE A 88 -9.44 -6.06 -8.02
CA ILE A 88 -9.79 -7.45 -7.71
C ILE A 88 -11.10 -7.50 -6.92
N VAL A 89 -11.21 -6.71 -5.85
CA VAL A 89 -12.42 -6.65 -5.01
C VAL A 89 -13.63 -6.19 -5.84
N PHE A 90 -13.45 -5.19 -6.69
CA PHE A 90 -14.54 -4.67 -7.51
C PHE A 90 -15.02 -5.69 -8.55
N LEU A 91 -14.10 -6.38 -9.22
CA LEU A 91 -14.44 -7.38 -10.24
C LEU A 91 -15.00 -8.66 -9.62
N LEU A 92 -14.42 -9.16 -8.53
CA LEU A 92 -14.80 -10.46 -7.96
C LEU A 92 -15.94 -10.39 -6.96
N ILE A 93 -16.14 -9.26 -6.27
CA ILE A 93 -17.16 -9.15 -5.22
C ILE A 93 -18.26 -8.21 -5.70
N VAL A 94 -17.93 -6.96 -6.02
CA VAL A 94 -18.95 -5.94 -6.31
C VAL A 94 -19.72 -6.26 -7.60
N THR A 95 -19.02 -6.64 -8.67
CA THR A 95 -19.62 -6.91 -9.97
C THR A 95 -20.63 -8.08 -9.95
N PRO A 96 -20.31 -9.27 -9.41
CA PRO A 96 -21.30 -10.35 -9.36
C PRO A 96 -22.48 -10.02 -8.44
N ILE A 97 -22.27 -9.32 -7.31
CA ILE A 97 -23.37 -8.86 -6.45
C ILE A 97 -24.30 -7.92 -7.22
N ALA A 98 -23.74 -6.98 -7.99
CA ALA A 98 -24.50 -6.05 -8.82
C ALA A 98 -25.29 -6.78 -9.93
N LEU A 99 -24.68 -7.77 -10.59
CA LEU A 99 -25.34 -8.57 -11.62
C LEU A 99 -26.50 -9.42 -11.06
N ILE A 100 -26.30 -10.05 -9.90
CA ILE A 100 -27.36 -10.83 -9.22
C ILE A 100 -28.52 -9.91 -8.81
N ARG A 101 -28.23 -8.72 -8.27
CA ARG A 101 -29.26 -7.74 -7.91
C ARG A 101 -30.00 -7.18 -9.13
N ARG A 102 -29.30 -6.94 -10.24
CA ARG A 102 -29.91 -6.44 -11.48
C ARG A 102 -30.98 -7.40 -12.01
N LYS A 103 -30.74 -8.71 -11.97
CA LYS A 103 -31.76 -9.72 -12.34
C LYS A 103 -33.04 -9.63 -11.51
N LYS A 104 -32.96 -9.19 -10.25
CA LYS A 104 -34.15 -8.96 -9.40
C LYS A 104 -34.88 -7.65 -9.71
N MET A 105 -34.16 -6.61 -10.17
CA MET A 105 -34.73 -5.26 -10.35
C MET A 105 -35.25 -4.97 -11.76
N THR A 106 -34.97 -5.80 -12.77
CA THR A 106 -35.52 -5.64 -14.14
C THR A 106 -37.05 -5.69 -14.21
N ALA A 107 -37.72 -6.20 -13.18
CA ALA A 107 -39.18 -6.19 -13.11
C ALA A 107 -39.78 -4.80 -12.78
N GLY A 108 -39.05 -3.90 -12.11
CA GLY A 108 -39.59 -2.63 -11.62
C GLY A 108 -39.58 -1.49 -12.63
N TRP A 109 -38.47 -1.34 -13.38
CA TRP A 109 -38.30 -0.23 -14.33
C TRP A 109 -39.12 -0.39 -15.61
N MET A 110 -39.30 -1.63 -16.08
CA MET A 110 -40.18 -1.90 -17.23
C MET A 110 -41.66 -1.77 -16.88
N ALA A 111 -42.06 -2.06 -15.63
CA ALA A 111 -43.44 -1.87 -15.19
C ALA A 111 -43.84 -0.38 -15.06
N SER A 112 -42.88 0.52 -14.87
CA SER A 112 -43.16 1.96 -14.74
C SER A 112 -43.40 2.67 -16.07
N GLN A 113 -42.87 2.15 -17.19
CA GLN A 113 -43.05 2.76 -18.51
C GLN A 113 -44.41 2.39 -19.13
N THR A 114 -44.99 1.25 -18.77
CA THR A 114 -46.30 0.81 -19.27
C THR A 114 -47.49 1.57 -18.69
N LYS A 115 -47.27 2.41 -17.66
CA LYS A 115 -48.30 3.20 -16.98
C LYS A 115 -48.28 4.69 -17.33
N ILE A 116 -47.49 5.10 -18.31
CA ILE A 116 -47.51 6.47 -18.81
C ILE A 116 -48.74 6.61 -19.71
N ASP A 117 -49.86 6.99 -19.09
CA ASP A 117 -51.12 7.26 -19.76
C ASP A 117 -51.04 8.60 -20.50
N LEU A 118 -50.78 8.54 -21.80
CA LEU A 118 -50.66 9.69 -22.71
C LEU A 118 -51.92 10.57 -22.74
N SER A 119 -53.07 10.03 -22.32
CA SER A 119 -54.34 10.77 -22.26
C SER A 119 -54.35 11.87 -21.18
N LYS A 120 -53.50 11.75 -20.15
CA LYS A 120 -53.40 12.73 -19.05
C LYS A 120 -52.35 13.82 -19.26
N MET A 121 -51.69 13.84 -20.42
CA MET A 121 -50.66 14.85 -20.73
C MET A 121 -51.20 16.09 -21.47
N HIS A 122 -52.50 16.13 -21.77
CA HIS A 122 -53.14 17.18 -22.59
C HIS A 122 -54.25 17.95 -21.84
N GLU A 123 -54.35 17.81 -20.51
CA GLU A 123 -55.14 18.71 -19.65
C GLU A 123 -54.25 19.80 -19.05
#